data_AF-A0A6C0G348-F1
#
_entry.id   AF-A0A6C0G348-F1
#
_cell.length_a   1.000
_cell.length_b   1.000
_cell.length_c   1.000
_cell.angle_alpha   90.00
_cell.angle_beta   90.00
_cell.angle_gamma   90.00
#
_symmetry.space_group_name_H-M   'P 1'
#
loop_
_entity.id
_entity.type
_entity.pdbx_description
1 polymer ?
#
loop_
_entity_poly.entity_id
_entity_poly.type
_entity_poly.pdbx_seq_one_letter_code
_entity_poly.pdbx_strand_id
1 'polypeptide(L)'
;MKETKPSEQFDIHSLDQLFSMIGKSSDFSRIQLETGHNGLTLSFYPSCRTAARFTIICSQASTVENLSINLHLMRRQSAIPQLVFEELTIGSLSKTTIAIAYIEGLTNPDIVQTMKDRLKGTVLDIVYDSSFPERVIGDDANTPFPLFLTTERIDRISYVITSGQIALFTSGSPYVLAGPPTCICSCTIITRRGKTLPCRA
;
A
#
# COMPACT_ATOMS: atom_id res chain seq x y z
N MET A 1 25.35 9.42 -16.76
CA MET A 1 25.98 10.75 -16.85
C MET A 1 25.62 11.34 -18.20
N LYS A 2 24.85 12.44 -18.24
CA LYS A 2 24.71 13.27 -19.43
C LYS A 2 25.66 14.44 -19.24
N GLU A 3 26.56 14.64 -20.19
CA GLU A 3 27.47 15.78 -20.22
C GLU A 3 26.67 17.09 -20.29
N THR A 4 26.86 17.97 -19.32
CA THR A 4 26.46 19.37 -19.39
C THR A 4 27.49 20.12 -20.24
N LYS A 5 27.05 20.66 -21.39
CA LYS A 5 27.83 21.61 -22.20
C LYS A 5 28.15 22.88 -21.39
N PRO A 6 29.26 23.57 -21.71
CA PRO A 6 29.88 24.54 -20.80
C PRO A 6 29.11 25.86 -20.74
N SER A 7 29.26 26.51 -19.58
CA SER A 7 28.80 27.87 -19.24
C SER A 7 29.14 28.88 -20.33
N GLU A 8 28.12 29.59 -20.85
CA GLU A 8 28.34 30.76 -21.69
C GLU A 8 28.96 31.88 -20.87
N GLN A 9 30.06 32.43 -21.38
CA GLN A 9 30.82 33.52 -20.77
C GLN A 9 30.46 34.80 -21.52
N PHE A 10 29.84 35.75 -20.82
CA PHE A 10 29.40 37.02 -21.40
C PHE A 10 30.24 38.17 -20.84
N ASP A 11 30.97 38.85 -21.72
CA ASP A 11 31.70 40.06 -21.38
C ASP A 11 30.75 41.26 -21.45
N ILE A 12 30.59 41.97 -20.34
CA ILE A 12 29.67 43.11 -20.23
C ILE A 12 30.46 44.41 -20.33
N HIS A 13 30.14 45.24 -21.34
CA HIS A 13 30.78 46.56 -21.54
C HIS A 13 30.00 47.75 -20.94
N SER A 14 28.80 47.52 -20.37
CA SER A 14 27.97 48.57 -19.75
C SER A 14 27.07 48.03 -18.64
N LEU A 15 26.88 48.81 -17.56
CA LEU A 15 26.00 48.47 -16.43
C LEU A 15 24.52 48.33 -16.83
N ASP A 16 24.07 49.00 -17.89
CA ASP A 16 22.67 48.94 -18.35
C ASP A 16 22.32 47.58 -18.98
N GLN A 17 23.28 46.91 -19.62
CA GLN A 17 23.10 45.55 -20.14
C GLN A 17 22.87 44.54 -19.01
N LEU A 18 23.57 44.72 -17.90
CA LEU A 18 23.50 43.87 -16.71
C LEU A 18 22.12 43.98 -16.04
N PHE A 19 21.59 45.19 -15.89
CA PHE A 19 20.24 45.40 -15.35
C PHE A 19 19.12 44.87 -16.26
N SER A 20 19.28 44.96 -17.58
CA SER A 20 18.29 44.41 -18.54
C SER A 20 18.19 42.88 -18.51
N MET A 21 19.31 42.18 -18.22
CA MET A 21 19.34 40.71 -18.10
C MET A 21 18.80 40.22 -16.75
N ILE A 22 19.08 40.95 -15.66
CA ILE A 22 18.55 40.62 -14.33
C ILE A 22 17.03 40.88 -14.27
N GLY A 23 16.54 41.95 -14.91
CA GLY A 23 15.12 42.33 -14.89
C GLY A 23 14.17 41.39 -15.65
N LYS A 24 14.68 40.52 -16.53
CA LYS A 24 13.86 39.61 -17.35
C LYS A 24 13.78 38.17 -16.83
N SER A 25 14.51 37.81 -15.77
CA SER A 25 14.59 36.43 -15.30
C SER A 25 14.40 36.33 -13.80
N SER A 26 13.19 35.95 -13.39
CA SER A 26 12.83 35.63 -12.01
C SER A 26 13.32 34.26 -11.51
N ASP A 27 14.20 33.57 -12.25
CA ASP A 27 14.55 32.16 -12.02
C ASP A 27 16.01 31.91 -11.59
N PHE A 28 16.76 32.92 -11.14
CA PHE A 28 18.15 32.75 -10.67
C PHE A 28 18.27 32.81 -9.15
N SER A 29 18.80 31.75 -8.52
CA SER A 29 18.86 31.63 -7.05
C SER A 29 20.18 32.09 -6.43
N ARG A 30 21.30 32.07 -7.18
CA ARG A 30 22.60 32.61 -6.73
C ARG A 30 23.40 33.15 -7.91
N ILE A 31 24.00 34.33 -7.71
CA ILE A 31 24.96 34.96 -8.62
C ILE A 31 26.30 34.97 -7.89
N GLN A 32 27.34 34.39 -8.49
CA GLN A 32 28.70 34.48 -7.95
C GLN A 32 29.52 35.44 -8.80
N LEU A 33 30.09 36.44 -8.14
CA LEU A 33 30.94 37.48 -8.69
C LEU A 33 32.38 37.16 -8.30
N GLU A 34 33.27 36.97 -9.29
CA GLU A 34 34.71 36.93 -9.05
C GLU A 34 35.39 38.09 -9.78
N THR A 35 36.15 38.87 -9.03
CA THR A 35 36.94 40.01 -9.52
C THR A 35 38.31 39.54 -9.96
N GLY A 36 38.58 39.61 -11.27
CA GLY A 36 39.92 39.44 -11.84
C GLY A 36 40.56 40.80 -12.18
N HIS A 37 41.87 40.81 -12.41
CA HIS A 37 42.62 42.03 -12.73
C HIS A 37 42.15 42.76 -14.00
N ASN A 38 41.42 42.08 -14.90
CA ASN A 38 40.98 42.62 -16.20
C ASN A 38 39.45 42.55 -16.43
N GLY A 39 38.64 42.32 -15.40
CA GLY A 39 37.18 42.31 -15.55
C GLY A 39 36.42 41.54 -14.47
N LEU A 40 35.09 41.65 -14.51
CA LEU A 40 34.17 40.91 -13.65
C LEU A 40 33.58 39.75 -14.44
N THR A 41 33.75 38.52 -13.94
CA THR A 41 33.08 37.34 -14.52
C THR A 41 31.83 37.03 -13.71
N LEU A 42 30.67 36.95 -14.39
CA LEU A 42 29.40 36.56 -13.78
C LEU A 42 29.05 35.13 -14.15
N SER A 43 28.90 34.27 -13.13
CA SER A 43 28.37 32.93 -13.31
C SER A 43 26.94 32.86 -12.77
N PHE A 44 25.99 32.54 -13.66
CA PHE A 44 24.58 32.39 -13.31
C PHE A 44 24.24 30.91 -13.09
N TYR A 45 23.76 30.57 -11.89
CA TYR A 45 23.24 29.24 -11.58
C TYR A 45 21.71 29.29 -11.63
N PRO A 46 21.05 28.63 -12.59
CA PRO A 46 19.59 28.59 -12.63
C PRO A 46 19.03 27.90 -11.38
N SER A 47 17.95 28.46 -10.83
CA SER A 47 17.22 27.86 -9.71
C SER A 47 16.68 26.51 -10.14
N CYS A 48 17.22 25.46 -9.55
CA CYS A 48 16.79 24.10 -9.80
C CYS A 48 15.35 23.96 -9.30
N ARG A 49 14.36 24.00 -10.20
CA ARG A 49 13.01 23.49 -9.90
C ARG A 49 13.20 22.11 -9.29
N THR A 50 12.66 21.89 -8.11
CA THR A 50 12.61 20.60 -7.44
C THR A 50 12.11 19.56 -8.43
N ALA A 51 13.03 18.81 -9.04
CA ALA A 51 12.69 17.59 -9.73
C ALA A 51 12.34 16.61 -8.61
N ALA A 52 11.08 16.62 -8.17
CA ALA A 52 10.54 15.53 -7.39
C ALA A 52 10.65 14.29 -8.28
N ARG A 53 11.74 13.55 -8.12
CA ARG A 53 11.86 12.19 -8.64
C ARG A 53 10.88 11.36 -7.83
N PHE A 54 9.64 11.32 -8.29
CA PHE A 54 8.71 10.28 -7.88
C PHE A 54 9.23 8.99 -8.47
N THR A 55 10.04 8.25 -7.72
CA THR A 55 10.31 6.86 -8.06
C THR A 55 9.02 6.11 -7.75
N ILE A 56 8.15 5.99 -8.75
CA ILE A 56 6.93 5.20 -8.65
C ILE A 56 7.37 3.74 -8.65
N ILE A 57 7.45 3.14 -7.46
CA ILE A 57 7.60 1.70 -7.34
C ILE A 57 6.23 1.10 -7.61
N CYS A 58 5.96 0.67 -8.85
CA CYS A 58 4.76 -0.09 -9.17
C CYS A 58 4.82 -1.46 -8.48
N SER A 59 3.68 -1.97 -8.02
CA SER A 59 3.54 -3.35 -7.55
C SER A 59 3.81 -4.29 -8.72
N GLN A 60 4.81 -5.17 -8.59
CA GLN A 60 5.17 -6.12 -9.64
C GLN A 60 4.15 -7.28 -9.77
N ALA A 61 3.32 -7.50 -8.75
CA ALA A 61 2.32 -8.57 -8.72
C ALA A 61 1.02 -8.10 -8.02
N SER A 62 -0.11 -8.38 -8.67
CA SER A 62 -1.47 -8.08 -8.19
C SER A 62 -2.31 -9.36 -8.27
N THR A 63 -3.41 -9.40 -7.51
CA THR A 63 -4.39 -10.48 -7.56
C THR A 63 -5.31 -10.37 -8.79
N VAL A 64 -5.89 -11.49 -9.18
CA VAL A 64 -6.72 -11.67 -10.38
C VAL A 64 -8.10 -12.20 -9.96
N GLU A 65 -9.11 -12.14 -10.82
CA GLU A 65 -10.46 -12.67 -10.50
C GLU A 65 -10.50 -14.18 -10.27
N ASN A 66 -9.52 -14.92 -10.81
CA ASN A 66 -9.46 -16.37 -10.68
C ASN A 66 -8.84 -16.80 -9.33
N LEU A 67 -9.64 -17.51 -8.53
CA LEU A 67 -9.25 -17.97 -7.20
C LEU A 67 -8.02 -18.89 -7.22
N SER A 68 -7.98 -19.88 -8.11
CA SER A 68 -6.87 -20.86 -8.17
C SER A 68 -5.54 -20.18 -8.50
N ILE A 69 -5.55 -19.17 -9.37
CA ILE A 69 -4.37 -18.37 -9.69
C ILE A 69 -3.91 -17.61 -8.45
N ASN A 70 -4.83 -16.96 -7.72
CA ASN A 70 -4.49 -16.21 -6.51
C ASN A 70 -3.88 -17.10 -5.43
N LEU A 71 -4.44 -18.29 -5.19
CA LEU A 71 -3.90 -19.25 -4.23
C LEU A 71 -2.47 -19.68 -4.61
N HIS A 72 -2.22 -19.90 -5.90
CA HIS A 72 -0.89 -20.22 -6.39
C HIS A 72 0.09 -19.06 -6.22
N LEU A 73 -0.32 -17.83 -6.54
CA LEU A 73 0.48 -16.63 -6.34
C LEU A 73 0.85 -16.45 -4.86
N MET A 74 -0.10 -16.71 -3.95
CA MET A 74 0.14 -16.65 -2.50
C MET A 74 1.15 -17.68 -2.03
N ARG A 75 1.07 -18.93 -2.51
CA ARG A 75 2.07 -19.97 -2.20
C ARG A 75 3.45 -19.64 -2.74
N ARG A 76 3.53 -18.95 -3.88
CA ARG A 76 4.80 -18.48 -4.45
C ARG A 76 5.40 -17.34 -3.63
N GLN A 77 4.56 -16.43 -3.13
CA GLN A 77 5.00 -15.27 -2.34
C GLN A 77 5.41 -15.67 -0.92
N SER A 78 4.60 -16.49 -0.25
CA SER A 78 4.83 -16.98 1.10
C SER A 78 5.01 -18.49 1.07
N ALA A 79 6.27 -18.93 0.97
CA ALA A 79 6.65 -20.35 0.98
C ALA A 79 6.65 -20.94 2.41
N ILE A 80 5.52 -20.78 3.12
CA ILE A 80 5.33 -21.23 4.50
C ILE A 80 4.43 -22.48 4.49
N PRO A 81 4.87 -23.61 5.07
CA PRO A 81 4.09 -24.85 5.06
C PRO A 81 2.83 -24.79 5.94
N GLN A 82 2.81 -23.88 6.92
CA GLN A 82 1.69 -23.66 7.85
C GLN A 82 0.58 -22.77 7.24
N LEU A 83 0.73 -22.33 5.99
CA LEU A 83 -0.28 -21.52 5.31
C LEU A 83 -1.44 -22.43 4.86
N VAL A 84 -2.58 -22.26 5.52
CA VAL A 84 -3.80 -23.02 5.27
C VAL A 84 -4.75 -22.19 4.41
N PHE A 85 -5.36 -22.86 3.44
CA PHE A 85 -6.41 -22.30 2.60
C PHE A 85 -7.67 -23.16 2.77
N GLU A 86 -8.77 -22.55 3.17
CA GLU A 86 -10.05 -23.23 3.35
C GLU A 86 -11.09 -22.64 2.42
N GLU A 87 -11.62 -23.48 1.54
CA GLU A 87 -12.61 -23.09 0.54
C GLU A 87 -14.04 -23.30 1.07
N LEU A 88 -14.88 -22.31 0.86
CA LEU A 88 -16.30 -22.28 1.20
C LEU A 88 -17.09 -21.85 -0.02
N THR A 89 -18.19 -22.53 -0.33
CA THR A 89 -19.11 -22.11 -1.40
C THR A 89 -20.29 -21.36 -0.79
N ILE A 90 -20.53 -20.14 -1.26
CA ILE A 90 -21.61 -19.26 -0.79
C ILE A 90 -22.51 -18.89 -1.96
N GLY A 91 -23.82 -18.78 -1.70
CA GLY A 91 -24.81 -18.35 -2.68
C GLY A 91 -25.60 -19.50 -3.30
N SER A 92 -26.93 -19.38 -3.27
CA SER A 92 -27.86 -20.39 -3.79
C SER A 92 -27.85 -20.47 -5.32
N LEU A 93 -27.81 -19.32 -6.01
CA LEU A 93 -27.82 -19.24 -7.47
C LEU A 93 -26.40 -19.13 -8.05
N SER A 94 -25.57 -18.23 -7.52
CA SER A 94 -24.21 -18.00 -8.06
C SER A 94 -23.19 -19.06 -7.67
N LYS A 95 -23.37 -19.73 -6.52
CA LYS A 95 -22.41 -20.73 -5.98
C LYS A 95 -20.97 -20.25 -6.04
N THR A 96 -20.71 -19.05 -5.52
CA THR A 96 -19.41 -18.41 -5.55
C THR A 96 -18.48 -19.07 -4.52
N THR A 97 -17.30 -19.48 -4.95
CA THR A 97 -16.27 -20.03 -4.05
C THR A 97 -15.47 -18.90 -3.42
N ILE A 98 -15.31 -18.97 -2.10
CA ILE A 98 -14.50 -18.08 -1.28
C ILE A 98 -13.41 -18.91 -0.62
N ALA A 99 -12.17 -18.43 -0.58
CA ALA A 99 -11.10 -19.05 0.17
C ALA A 99 -10.66 -18.17 1.33
N ILE A 100 -10.61 -18.76 2.52
CA ILE A 100 -10.03 -18.16 3.72
C ILE A 100 -8.58 -18.60 3.81
N ALA A 101 -7.65 -17.64 3.91
CA ALA A 101 -6.22 -17.88 4.05
C ALA A 101 -5.73 -17.37 5.41
N TYR A 102 -5.01 -18.22 6.15
CA TYR A 102 -4.40 -17.90 7.43
C TYR A 102 -3.21 -18.82 7.72
N ILE A 103 -2.39 -18.46 8.72
CA ILE A 103 -1.30 -19.32 9.20
C ILE A 103 -1.75 -20.03 10.47
N GLU A 104 -1.73 -21.36 10.42
CA GLU A 104 -2.04 -22.20 11.58
C GLU A 104 -0.96 -22.03 12.66
N GLY A 105 -1.40 -21.80 13.90
CA GLY A 105 -0.52 -21.55 15.05
C GLY A 105 -0.13 -20.09 15.27
N LEU A 106 -0.34 -19.21 14.28
CA LEU A 106 -0.14 -17.75 14.43
C LEU A 106 -1.47 -17.02 14.62
N THR A 107 -2.47 -17.36 13.80
CA THR A 107 -3.78 -16.74 13.85
C THR A 107 -4.63 -17.33 14.98
N ASN A 108 -5.41 -16.50 15.67
CA ASN A 108 -6.35 -16.96 16.69
C ASN A 108 -7.47 -17.82 16.04
N PRO A 109 -7.60 -19.11 16.41
CA PRO A 109 -8.61 -19.99 15.83
C PRO A 109 -10.05 -19.52 16.09
N ASP A 110 -10.31 -18.81 17.19
CA ASP A 110 -11.65 -18.31 17.52
C ASP A 110 -12.15 -17.29 16.48
N ILE A 111 -11.24 -16.46 15.95
CA ILE A 111 -11.56 -15.46 14.92
C ILE A 111 -11.86 -16.16 13.60
N VAL A 112 -11.05 -17.15 13.23
CA VAL A 112 -11.27 -17.97 12.02
C VAL A 112 -12.63 -18.65 12.08
N GLN A 113 -12.96 -19.25 13.23
CA GLN A 113 -14.23 -19.92 13.44
C GLN A 113 -15.41 -18.95 13.37
N THR A 114 -15.31 -17.79 14.01
CA THR A 114 -16.35 -16.74 13.96
C THR A 114 -16.60 -16.28 12.51
N MET A 115 -15.54 -16.07 11.73
CA MET A 115 -15.68 -15.70 10.31
C MET A 115 -16.37 -16.80 9.51
N LYS A 116 -16.00 -18.07 9.70
CA LYS A 116 -16.66 -19.21 9.05
C LYS A 116 -18.14 -19.28 9.38
N ASP A 117 -18.49 -19.13 10.64
CA ASP A 117 -19.85 -19.25 11.12
C ASP A 117 -20.73 -18.12 10.56
N ARG A 118 -20.19 -16.88 10.49
CA ARG A 118 -20.87 -15.74 9.84
C ARG A 118 -21.09 -15.98 8.34
N LEU A 119 -20.07 -16.46 7.63
CA LEU A 119 -20.17 -16.74 6.20
C LEU A 119 -21.17 -17.86 5.89
N LYS A 120 -21.22 -18.91 6.71
CA LYS A 120 -22.17 -20.03 6.56
C LYS A 120 -23.60 -19.67 6.96
N GLY A 121 -23.76 -18.77 7.93
CA GLY A 121 -25.08 -18.34 8.41
C GLY A 121 -25.84 -17.45 7.42
N THR A 122 -25.18 -16.97 6.35
CA THR A 122 -25.77 -16.01 5.44
C THR A 122 -26.36 -16.70 4.20
N VAL A 123 -27.69 -16.62 4.05
CA VAL A 123 -28.41 -17.13 2.86
C VAL A 123 -28.52 -16.00 1.85
N LEU A 124 -27.91 -16.18 0.69
CA LEU A 124 -27.93 -15.20 -0.39
C LEU A 124 -28.14 -15.91 -1.71
N ASP A 125 -28.71 -15.20 -2.67
CA ASP A 125 -28.90 -15.73 -4.00
C ASP A 125 -27.63 -15.57 -4.83
N ILE A 126 -26.98 -14.40 -4.73
CA ILE A 126 -25.95 -13.96 -5.68
C ILE A 126 -24.83 -13.18 -4.97
N VAL A 127 -23.57 -13.53 -5.23
CA VAL A 127 -22.37 -12.85 -4.71
C VAL A 127 -21.38 -12.62 -5.86
N TYR A 128 -21.10 -11.36 -6.18
CA TYR A 128 -20.20 -10.97 -7.28
C TYR A 128 -18.89 -10.31 -6.83
N ASP A 129 -18.86 -9.67 -5.66
CA ASP A 129 -17.76 -8.78 -5.27
C ASP A 129 -17.27 -9.01 -3.82
N SER A 130 -16.02 -8.62 -3.53
CA SER A 130 -15.37 -8.72 -2.23
C SER A 130 -15.96 -7.80 -1.16
N SER A 131 -16.70 -6.76 -1.56
CA SER A 131 -17.41 -5.87 -0.63
C SER A 131 -18.57 -6.57 0.10
N PHE A 132 -19.07 -7.68 -0.46
CA PHE A 132 -20.14 -8.44 0.15
C PHE A 132 -19.72 -9.15 1.45
N PRO A 133 -18.69 -10.03 1.45
CA PRO A 133 -18.25 -10.65 2.69
C PRO A 133 -17.83 -9.62 3.75
N GLU A 134 -17.27 -8.47 3.34
CA GLU A 134 -16.96 -7.37 4.25
C GLU A 134 -18.17 -6.93 5.07
N ARG A 135 -19.32 -6.73 4.42
CA ARG A 135 -20.56 -6.32 5.09
C ARG A 135 -21.12 -7.40 6.00
N VAL A 136 -21.08 -8.66 5.58
CA VAL A 136 -21.54 -9.80 6.39
C VAL A 136 -20.69 -9.98 7.64
N ILE A 137 -19.39 -9.74 7.53
CA ILE A 137 -18.50 -9.90 8.67
C ILE A 137 -18.54 -8.65 9.55
N GLY A 138 -18.72 -7.46 8.99
CA GLY A 138 -18.67 -6.18 9.67
C GLY A 138 -20.00 -5.69 10.29
N ASP A 139 -20.91 -6.58 10.71
CA ASP A 139 -22.28 -6.31 11.21
C ASP A 139 -22.46 -5.13 12.20
N ASP A 140 -21.39 -4.59 12.78
CA ASP A 140 -21.42 -3.41 13.62
C ASP A 140 -21.29 -2.11 12.79
N ALA A 141 -22.43 -1.60 12.31
CA ALA A 141 -22.54 -0.28 11.67
C ALA A 141 -22.16 0.92 12.58
N ASN A 142 -21.68 0.67 13.81
CA ASN A 142 -21.47 1.67 14.84
C ASN A 142 -20.00 2.08 15.01
N THR A 143 -19.08 1.57 14.18
CA THR A 143 -17.67 1.98 14.22
C THR A 143 -17.33 2.88 13.03
N PRO A 144 -16.78 4.10 13.25
CA PRO A 144 -16.35 4.99 12.18
C PRO A 144 -15.06 4.52 11.47
N PHE A 145 -14.50 3.38 11.86
CA PHE A 145 -13.26 2.83 11.32
C PHE A 145 -13.55 1.58 10.48
N PRO A 146 -12.92 1.43 9.30
CA PRO A 146 -13.04 0.22 8.50
C PRO A 146 -12.40 -0.96 9.24
N LEU A 147 -13.20 -2.00 9.50
CA LEU A 147 -12.74 -3.22 10.16
C LEU A 147 -11.94 -4.13 9.21
N PHE A 148 -12.12 -3.96 7.90
CA PHE A 148 -11.41 -4.71 6.88
C PHE A 148 -10.77 -3.77 5.87
N LEU A 149 -9.69 -4.26 5.26
CA LEU A 149 -8.99 -3.55 4.21
C LEU A 149 -9.06 -4.36 2.92
N THR A 150 -9.70 -3.80 1.91
CA THR A 150 -9.70 -4.38 0.56
C THR A 150 -8.39 -4.05 -0.15
N THR A 151 -7.71 -5.05 -0.69
CA THR A 151 -6.48 -4.84 -1.44
C THR A 151 -6.33 -5.84 -2.58
N GLU A 152 -5.78 -5.35 -3.69
CA GLU A 152 -5.34 -6.18 -4.83
C GLU A 152 -3.86 -6.58 -4.71
N ARG A 153 -3.15 -6.00 -3.74
CA ARG A 153 -1.69 -6.08 -3.63
C ARG A 153 -1.27 -7.33 -2.88
N ILE A 154 -0.59 -8.24 -3.58
CA ILE A 154 -0.16 -9.51 -2.99
C ILE A 154 0.86 -9.36 -1.86
N ASP A 155 1.71 -8.35 -1.94
CA ASP A 155 2.69 -8.03 -0.90
C ASP A 155 2.01 -7.60 0.40
N ARG A 156 0.91 -6.83 0.30
CA ARG A 156 0.10 -6.48 1.47
C ARG A 156 -0.59 -7.69 2.08
N ILE A 157 -1.13 -8.59 1.25
CA ILE A 157 -1.79 -9.80 1.73
C ILE A 157 -0.80 -10.71 2.46
N SER A 158 0.40 -10.89 1.90
CA SER A 158 1.48 -11.65 2.55
C SER A 158 1.85 -11.06 3.91
N TYR A 159 1.95 -9.73 4.00
CA TYR A 159 2.21 -9.04 5.27
C TYR A 159 1.10 -9.24 6.31
N VAL A 160 -0.16 -9.13 5.91
CA VAL A 160 -1.34 -9.34 6.77
C VAL A 160 -1.33 -10.76 7.35
N ILE A 161 -1.18 -11.77 6.49
CA ILE A 161 -1.17 -13.17 6.90
C ILE A 161 0.02 -13.48 7.82
N THR A 162 1.20 -12.95 7.50
CA THR A 162 2.41 -13.10 8.33
C THR A 162 2.30 -12.35 9.66
N SER A 163 1.41 -11.36 9.76
CA SER A 163 1.09 -10.66 11.01
C SER A 163 0.06 -11.41 11.87
N GLY A 164 -0.39 -12.59 11.44
CA GLY A 164 -1.37 -13.42 12.15
C GLY A 164 -2.83 -13.06 11.86
N GLN A 165 -3.08 -12.22 10.85
CA GLN A 165 -4.42 -11.85 10.42
C GLN A 165 -4.94 -12.79 9.32
N ILE A 166 -6.21 -12.64 8.97
CA ILE A 166 -6.90 -13.47 7.98
C ILE A 166 -7.02 -12.69 6.68
N ALA A 167 -6.92 -13.40 5.55
CA ALA A 167 -7.23 -12.87 4.24
C ALA A 167 -8.33 -13.71 3.58
N LEU A 168 -9.27 -13.06 2.91
CA LEU A 168 -10.41 -13.71 2.26
C LEU A 168 -10.42 -13.38 0.78
N PHE A 169 -10.35 -14.42 -0.03
CA PHE A 169 -10.34 -14.36 -1.49
C PHE A 169 -11.72 -14.76 -2.01
N THR A 170 -12.28 -13.98 -2.94
CA THR A 170 -13.58 -14.28 -3.56
C THR A 170 -13.38 -14.56 -5.04
N SER A 171 -13.94 -15.66 -5.54
CA SER A 171 -13.92 -15.94 -6.98
C SER A 171 -14.76 -14.91 -7.73
N GLY A 172 -14.18 -14.27 -8.76
CA GLY A 172 -14.85 -13.26 -9.58
C GLY A 172 -14.54 -11.81 -9.19
N SER A 173 -13.75 -11.57 -8.14
CA SER A 173 -13.25 -10.24 -7.80
C SER A 173 -11.72 -10.26 -7.69
N PRO A 174 -11.00 -9.26 -8.24
CA PRO A 174 -9.56 -9.13 -8.06
C PRO A 174 -9.21 -8.62 -6.66
N TYR A 175 -10.18 -8.17 -5.87
CA TYR A 175 -9.95 -7.63 -4.54
C TYR A 175 -9.98 -8.72 -3.47
N VAL A 176 -9.04 -8.63 -2.52
CA VAL A 176 -8.94 -9.50 -1.37
C VAL A 176 -9.29 -8.72 -0.12
N LEU A 177 -10.12 -9.32 0.72
CA LEU A 177 -10.53 -8.73 1.98
C LEU A 177 -9.54 -9.17 3.07
N ALA A 178 -8.75 -8.23 3.58
CA ALA A 178 -7.82 -8.46 4.68
C ALA A 178 -8.43 -7.98 5.99
N GLY A 179 -8.42 -8.82 7.03
CA GLY A 179 -8.75 -8.36 8.38
C GLY A 179 -9.22 -9.46 9.36
N PRO A 180 -9.74 -9.06 10.52
CA PRO A 180 -9.64 -7.71 11.06
C PRO A 180 -8.19 -7.40 11.43
N PRO A 181 -7.72 -6.14 11.30
CA PRO A 181 -6.50 -5.75 11.94
C PRO A 181 -6.72 -5.98 13.43
N THR A 182 -5.97 -6.89 14.04
CA THR A 182 -5.84 -6.87 15.48
C THR A 182 -5.48 -5.43 15.82
N CYS A 183 -6.36 -4.69 16.50
CA CYS A 183 -5.99 -3.41 17.06
C CYS A 183 -4.69 -3.67 17.81
N ILE A 184 -3.57 -3.21 17.26
CA ILE A 184 -2.38 -2.94 18.03
C ILE A 184 -2.78 -1.73 18.86
N CYS A 185 -3.66 -1.95 19.84
CA CYS A 185 -3.58 -1.24 21.08
C CYS A 185 -2.17 -1.61 21.55
N SER A 186 -1.29 -0.63 21.66
CA SER A 186 0.02 -0.77 22.29
C SER A 186 -0.17 -1.01 23.80
N CYS A 187 -0.86 -2.09 24.13
CA CYS A 187 -1.11 -2.61 25.46
C CYS A 187 -0.98 -4.14 25.44
N THR A 188 -0.03 -4.65 24.67
CA THR A 188 0.71 -5.84 25.09
C THR A 188 1.67 -5.38 26.20
N ILE A 189 1.13 -5.04 27.37
CA ILE A 189 1.92 -5.20 28.58
C ILE A 189 2.13 -6.70 28.67
N ILE A 190 3.37 -7.14 28.48
CA ILE A 190 3.83 -8.46 28.91
C ILE A 190 3.55 -8.51 30.42
N THR A 191 2.34 -8.89 30.82
CA THR A 191 2.09 -9.30 32.18
C THR A 191 2.74 -10.67 32.29
N ARG A 192 3.57 -10.85 33.33
CA ARG A 192 4.29 -12.09 33.67
C ARG A 192 3.40 -13.35 33.83
N ARG A 193 2.12 -13.30 33.46
CA ARG A 193 1.11 -14.32 33.73
C ARG A 193 0.30 -14.75 32.50
N GLY A 194 0.92 -14.81 31.31
CA GLY A 194 0.53 -15.72 30.22
C GLY A 194 -0.98 -15.95 29.97
N LYS A 195 -1.82 -14.92 30.10
CA LYS A 195 -3.26 -15.00 29.84
C LYS A 195 -3.60 -13.94 28.82
N THR A 196 -3.91 -14.41 27.63
CA THR A 196 -4.57 -13.65 26.58
C THR A 196 -6.01 -13.38 27.03
N LEU A 197 -6.33 -12.13 27.34
CA LEU A 197 -7.71 -11.71 27.51
C LEU A 197 -8.18 -11.11 26.18
N PRO A 198 -9.37 -11.51 25.66
CA PRO A 198 -9.91 -10.87 24.47
C PRO A 198 -10.27 -9.43 24.80
N CYS A 199 -9.72 -8.49 24.03
CA CYS A 199 -10.21 -7.11 24.02
C CYS A 199 -11.66 -7.14 23.51
N ARG A 200 -12.61 -6.99 24.43
CA ARG A 200 -14.01 -6.73 24.09
C ARG A 200 -14.11 -5.29 23.61
N ALA A 201 -14.86 -5.09 22.52
CA ALA A 201 -15.21 -3.78 21.98
C ALA A 201 -15.86 -2.87 23.03
#